data_AF-A0A1H1L2N1-F1
#
_entry.id   AF-A0A1H1L2N1-F1
#
_cell.length_a   1.000
_cell.length_b   1.000
_cell.length_c   1.000
_cell.angle_alpha   90.00
_cell.angle_beta   90.00
_cell.angle_gamma   90.00
#
_symmetry.space_group_name_H-M   'P 1'
#
loop_
_entity.id
_entity.type
_entity.pdbx_description
1 polymer ?
#
loop_
_entity_poly.entity_id
_entity_poly.type
_entity_poly.pdbx_seq_one_letter_code
_entity_poly.pdbx_strand_id
1 'polypeptide(L)'
;MEETTALATLEPSLNEQVELAKALAPSDIIPAAYQGKPANIVVAIEFGQSMGLSPAESLYRINVIKGKPTASAELIAAQVRKAGHKLRVSKDEANTSVTCTIVRSDDPKYPFVVTRDKAWAQQMGLAVKENYRKQPLTMLTWRAITACAREACPEALFGVAYTPDEMHDFDSVSEPVSVDGSATVSDVSHPQQEDEQKPQDYLSQVRELFHAYQEARGGIGAAQANGELCDYMRVKSLHELSEDGAATLAEMMQDVVTRYKSQMVEPQQTAESGEPDLAEADYEF
;
A
#
# COMPACT_ATOMS: atom_id res chain seq x y z
N MET A 1 34.58 -0.66 43.39
CA MET A 1 33.94 0.40 42.59
C MET A 1 34.12 -0.03 41.14
N GLU A 2 33.11 -0.66 40.57
CA GLU A 2 33.14 -1.03 39.15
C GLU A 2 32.67 0.19 38.35
N GLU A 3 33.59 0.80 37.62
CA GLU A 3 33.27 1.81 36.61
C GLU A 3 32.47 1.12 35.50
N THR A 4 31.18 1.41 35.43
CA THR A 4 30.34 1.06 34.29
C THR A 4 30.72 1.99 33.14
N THR A 5 31.56 1.52 32.23
CA THR A 5 31.85 2.20 30.97
C THR A 5 30.56 2.29 30.16
N ALA A 6 29.94 3.47 30.18
CA ALA A 6 28.82 3.77 29.30
C ALA A 6 29.31 3.71 27.85
N LEU A 7 28.81 2.73 27.08
CA LEU A 7 28.94 2.76 25.62
C LEU A 7 28.25 4.04 25.14
N ALA A 8 29.04 5.04 24.75
CA ALA A 8 28.55 6.18 24.01
C ALA A 8 28.02 5.67 22.66
N THR A 9 26.71 5.61 22.51
CA THR A 9 26.06 5.43 21.21
C THR A 9 26.33 6.69 20.40
N LEU A 10 27.33 6.64 19.52
CA LEU A 10 27.51 7.63 18.47
C LEU A 10 26.27 7.58 17.58
N GLU A 11 25.47 8.64 17.59
CA GLU A 11 24.36 8.77 16.66
C GLU A 11 24.92 8.88 15.24
N PRO A 12 24.48 8.03 14.31
CA PRO A 12 24.95 8.08 12.93
C PRO A 12 24.52 9.40 12.31
N SER A 13 25.46 10.04 11.61
CA SER A 13 25.18 11.24 10.83
C SER A 13 24.11 10.97 9.77
N LEU A 14 23.38 12.01 9.36
CA LEU A 14 22.35 11.88 8.32
C LEU A 14 22.89 11.23 7.03
N ASN A 15 24.15 11.48 6.68
CA ASN A 15 24.79 10.85 5.52
C ASN A 15 24.95 9.34 5.71
N GLU A 16 25.41 8.88 6.87
CA GLU A 16 25.55 7.45 7.17
C GLU A 16 24.19 6.75 7.17
N GLN A 17 23.14 7.43 7.65
CA GLN A 17 21.78 6.88 7.60
C GLN A 17 21.24 6.78 6.17
N VAL A 18 21.53 7.75 5.32
CA VAL A 18 21.17 7.71 3.90
C VAL A 18 21.90 6.57 3.19
N GLU A 19 23.18 6.33 3.50
CA GLU A 19 23.95 5.21 2.97
C GLU A 19 23.37 3.87 3.44
N LEU A 20 23.07 3.74 4.73
CA LEU A 20 22.39 2.56 5.28
C LEU A 20 21.06 2.31 4.57
N ALA A 21 20.24 3.35 4.39
CA ALA A 21 18.95 3.23 3.73
C ALA A 21 19.07 2.78 2.27
N LYS A 22 20.07 3.27 1.54
CA LYS A 22 20.38 2.80 0.17
C LYS A 22 20.80 1.34 0.15
N ALA A 23 21.58 0.90 1.14
CA ALA A 23 22.00 -0.49 1.26
C ALA A 23 20.84 -1.44 1.65
N LEU A 24 19.86 -0.96 2.42
CA LEU A 24 18.69 -1.74 2.82
C LEU A 24 17.59 -1.78 1.75
N ALA A 25 17.47 -0.74 0.92
CA ALA A 25 16.42 -0.63 -0.10
C ALA A 25 16.26 -1.84 -1.04
N PRO A 26 17.32 -2.55 -1.50
CA PRO A 26 17.17 -3.73 -2.33
C PRO A 26 16.87 -5.03 -1.56
N SER A 27 16.78 -5.00 -0.23
CA SER A 27 16.58 -6.20 0.57
C SER A 27 15.14 -6.71 0.54
N ASP A 28 14.96 -8.01 0.35
CA ASP A 28 13.65 -8.65 0.42
C ASP A 28 13.11 -8.84 1.84
N ILE A 29 13.97 -8.67 2.86
CA ILE A 29 13.57 -8.84 4.27
C ILE A 29 12.75 -7.65 4.79
N ILE A 30 12.96 -6.46 4.22
CA ILE A 30 12.22 -5.25 4.61
C ILE A 30 10.85 -5.24 3.93
N PRO A 31 9.82 -4.63 4.56
CA PRO A 31 8.49 -4.58 3.97
C PRO A 31 8.46 -3.92 2.59
N ALA A 32 7.59 -4.41 1.70
CA ALA A 32 7.43 -3.91 0.33
C ALA A 32 7.16 -2.38 0.25
N ALA A 33 6.61 -1.78 1.31
CA ALA A 33 6.41 -0.34 1.40
C ALA A 33 7.72 0.47 1.36
N TYR A 34 8.85 -0.16 1.72
CA TYR A 34 10.17 0.44 1.85
C TYR A 34 11.17 -0.01 0.77
N GLN A 35 10.89 -1.13 0.09
CA GLN A 35 11.74 -1.65 -0.98
C GLN A 35 11.90 -0.62 -2.12
N GLY A 36 13.14 -0.42 -2.56
CA GLY A 36 13.51 0.58 -3.56
C GLY A 36 13.30 2.04 -3.14
N LYS A 37 12.94 2.31 -1.87
CA LYS A 37 12.56 3.66 -1.38
C LYS A 37 13.43 4.08 -0.19
N PRO A 38 14.71 4.42 -0.41
CA PRO A 38 15.63 4.77 0.67
C PRO A 38 15.17 5.98 1.50
N ALA A 39 14.52 6.98 0.88
CA ALA A 39 13.99 8.13 1.62
C ALA A 39 12.94 7.72 2.67
N ASN A 40 12.07 6.76 2.35
CA ASN A 40 11.06 6.26 3.28
C ASN A 40 11.69 5.46 4.43
N ILE A 41 12.78 4.75 4.15
CA ILE A 41 13.55 4.00 5.15
C ILE A 41 14.15 4.96 6.17
N VAL A 42 14.81 6.05 5.73
CA VAL A 42 15.39 7.06 6.64
C VAL A 42 14.29 7.65 7.53
N VAL A 43 13.18 8.11 6.93
CA VAL A 43 12.07 8.71 7.68
C VAL A 43 11.48 7.73 8.69
N ALA A 44 11.29 6.47 8.32
CA ALA A 44 10.76 5.46 9.24
C ALA A 44 11.73 5.18 10.40
N ILE A 45 13.03 5.07 10.12
CA ILE A 45 14.06 4.85 11.14
C ILE A 45 14.11 6.02 12.12
N GLU A 46 14.25 7.25 11.63
CA GLU A 46 14.28 8.48 12.45
C GLU A 46 13.02 8.61 13.31
N PHE A 47 11.86 8.38 12.69
CA PHE A 47 10.60 8.46 13.40
C PHE A 47 10.48 7.38 14.48
N GLY A 48 10.87 6.13 14.20
CA GLY A 48 10.87 5.08 15.20
C GLY A 48 11.93 5.28 16.28
N GLN A 49 13.09 5.88 15.97
CA GLN A 49 14.08 6.27 16.97
C GLN A 49 13.51 7.31 17.94
N SER A 50 12.69 8.27 17.46
CA SER A 50 11.99 9.21 18.35
C SER A 50 11.04 8.50 19.34
N MET A 51 10.48 7.35 18.93
CA MET A 51 9.68 6.47 19.79
C MET A 51 10.55 5.53 20.65
N GLY A 52 11.86 5.52 20.43
CA GLY A 52 12.86 4.62 20.99
C GLY A 52 12.75 3.17 20.51
N LEU A 53 12.46 2.99 19.22
CA LEU A 53 12.55 1.73 18.50
C LEU A 53 13.91 1.59 17.84
N SER A 54 14.37 0.35 17.69
CA SER A 54 15.54 0.06 16.85
C SER A 54 15.19 0.25 15.36
N PRO A 55 16.18 0.49 14.47
CA PRO A 55 15.94 0.63 13.03
C PRO A 55 15.15 -0.52 12.42
N ALA A 56 15.40 -1.76 12.86
CA ALA A 56 14.66 -2.92 12.41
C ALA A 56 13.19 -2.87 12.85
N GLU A 57 12.93 -2.57 14.13
CA GLU A 57 11.56 -2.44 14.64
C GLU A 57 10.79 -1.31 13.98
N SER A 58 11.45 -0.19 13.69
CA SER A 58 10.86 0.93 12.96
C SER A 58 10.30 0.49 11.61
N LEU A 59 11.08 -0.28 10.84
CA LEU A 59 10.64 -0.76 9.53
C LEU A 59 9.49 -1.76 9.59
N TYR A 60 9.43 -2.62 10.62
CA TYR A 60 8.35 -3.61 10.74
C TYR A 60 7.07 -3.08 11.39
N ARG A 61 7.17 -2.13 12.31
CA ARG A 61 6.04 -1.68 13.14
C ARG A 61 5.40 -0.38 12.67
N ILE A 62 6.11 0.40 11.84
CA ILE A 62 5.62 1.68 11.29
C ILE A 62 5.26 1.45 9.82
N ASN A 63 4.07 1.88 9.43
CA ASN A 63 3.58 1.82 8.06
C ASN A 63 3.10 3.20 7.65
N VAL A 64 3.40 3.64 6.42
CA VAL A 64 2.91 4.93 5.91
C VAL A 64 1.77 4.67 4.93
N ILE A 65 0.58 5.19 5.25
CA ILE A 65 -0.61 5.08 4.39
C ILE A 65 -1.03 6.50 4.02
N LYS A 66 -1.06 6.81 2.73
CA LYS A 66 -1.44 8.14 2.19
C LYS A 66 -0.67 9.30 2.88
N GLY A 67 0.63 9.12 3.10
CA GLY A 67 1.50 10.11 3.75
C GLY A 67 1.31 10.24 5.27
N LYS A 68 0.46 9.41 5.89
CA LYS A 68 0.26 9.39 7.34
C LYS A 68 0.95 8.17 7.95
N PRO A 69 1.81 8.35 8.97
CA PRO A 69 2.36 7.23 9.70
C PRO A 69 1.25 6.54 10.52
N THR A 70 1.28 5.23 10.48
CA THR A 70 0.41 4.31 11.21
C THR A 70 1.28 3.30 11.95
N ALA A 71 0.79 2.79 13.08
CA ALA A 71 1.52 1.85 13.92
C ALA A 71 0.62 0.68 14.28
N SER A 72 1.21 -0.50 14.48
CA SER A 72 0.45 -1.61 15.01
C SER A 72 -0.14 -1.28 16.40
N ALA A 73 -1.29 -1.88 16.72
CA ALA A 73 -1.90 -1.71 18.04
C ALA A 73 -0.96 -2.17 19.18
N GLU A 74 -0.08 -3.12 18.90
CA GLU A 74 0.96 -3.57 19.82
C GLU A 74 1.99 -2.49 20.12
N LEU A 75 2.46 -1.77 19.08
CA LEU A 75 3.38 -0.66 19.25
C LEU A 75 2.71 0.46 20.05
N ILE A 76 1.46 0.81 19.72
CA ILE A 76 0.68 1.79 20.50
C ILE A 76 0.60 1.35 21.97
N ALA A 77 0.24 0.10 22.25
CA ALA A 77 0.17 -0.42 23.62
C ALA A 77 1.54 -0.44 24.32
N ALA A 78 2.63 -0.65 23.59
CA ALA A 78 3.99 -0.57 24.12
C ALA A 78 4.34 0.88 24.50
N GLN A 79 4.01 1.86 23.66
CA GLN A 79 4.24 3.28 23.95
C GLN A 79 3.46 3.76 25.17
N VAL A 80 2.19 3.35 25.31
CA VAL A 80 1.37 3.64 26.50
C VAL A 80 2.06 3.14 27.78
N ARG A 81 2.58 1.91 27.76
CA ARG A 81 3.28 1.32 28.92
C ARG A 81 4.63 1.98 29.15
N LYS A 82 5.36 2.33 28.08
CA LYS A 82 6.64 3.03 28.14
C LYS A 82 6.50 4.43 28.77
N ALA A 83 5.38 5.12 28.52
CA ALA A 83 5.03 6.37 29.18
C ALA A 83 4.68 6.22 30.68
N GLY A 84 4.69 4.99 31.21
CA GLY A 84 4.41 4.68 32.62
C GLY A 84 2.93 4.49 32.95
N HIS A 85 2.05 4.49 31.94
CA HIS A 85 0.62 4.27 32.14
C HIS A 85 0.29 2.77 32.25
N LYS A 86 -0.82 2.45 32.93
CA LYS A 86 -1.29 1.07 33.06
C LYS A 86 -2.36 0.79 32.01
N LEU A 87 -2.04 -0.06 31.04
CA LEU A 87 -2.99 -0.56 30.04
C LEU A 87 -3.44 -1.98 30.40
N ARG A 88 -4.76 -2.18 30.52
CA ARG A 88 -5.42 -3.46 30.77
C ARG A 88 -6.43 -3.76 29.68
N VAL A 89 -6.53 -5.02 29.28
CA VAL A 89 -7.53 -5.50 28.32
C VAL A 89 -8.30 -6.65 28.96
N SER A 90 -9.62 -6.53 28.98
CA SER A 90 -10.54 -7.58 29.40
C SER A 90 -11.32 -8.07 28.19
N LYS A 91 -11.37 -9.39 27.98
CA LYS A 91 -12.10 -10.01 26.88
C LYS A 91 -13.27 -10.82 27.44
N ASP A 92 -14.45 -10.57 26.90
CA ASP A 92 -15.65 -11.37 27.12
C ASP A 92 -15.93 -12.15 25.84
N GLU A 93 -15.56 -13.43 25.85
CA GLU A 93 -15.71 -14.32 24.70
C GLU A 93 -17.18 -14.65 24.43
N ALA A 94 -18.00 -14.77 25.49
CA ALA A 94 -19.41 -15.13 25.37
C ALA A 94 -20.19 -14.04 24.62
N ASN A 95 -19.92 -12.78 24.92
CA ASN A 95 -20.57 -11.63 24.28
C ASN A 95 -19.77 -11.06 23.11
N THR A 96 -18.60 -11.62 22.78
CA THR A 96 -17.69 -11.10 21.73
C THR A 96 -17.44 -9.60 21.94
N SER A 97 -16.92 -9.28 23.13
CA SER A 97 -16.70 -7.90 23.59
C SER A 97 -15.31 -7.76 24.19
N VAL A 98 -14.65 -6.65 23.91
CA VAL A 98 -13.33 -6.33 24.47
C VAL A 98 -13.36 -4.94 25.07
N THR A 99 -12.92 -4.85 26.33
CA THR A 99 -12.80 -3.59 27.05
C THR A 99 -11.34 -3.28 27.31
N CYS A 100 -10.88 -2.14 26.84
CA CYS A 100 -9.57 -1.58 27.17
C CYS A 100 -9.73 -0.54 28.29
N THR A 101 -8.82 -0.58 29.25
CA THR A 101 -8.73 0.41 30.33
C THR A 101 -7.32 0.94 30.42
N ILE A 102 -7.17 2.26 30.35
CA ILE A 102 -5.90 2.95 30.55
C ILE A 102 -6.02 3.81 31.81
N VAL A 103 -5.11 3.59 32.74
CA VAL A 103 -4.91 4.42 33.93
C VAL A 103 -3.65 5.23 33.71
N ARG A 104 -3.79 6.56 33.60
CA ARG A 104 -2.63 7.44 33.47
C ARG A 104 -1.83 7.44 34.77
N SER A 105 -0.53 7.71 34.66
CA SER A 105 0.40 7.75 35.79
C SER A 105 0.28 9.04 36.59
N ASP A 106 -0.05 10.15 35.92
CA ASP A 106 -0.28 11.47 36.49
C ASP A 106 -1.68 11.63 37.10
N ASP A 107 -2.68 10.95 36.54
CA ASP A 107 -4.04 10.91 37.10
C ASP A 107 -4.59 9.48 37.30
N PRO A 108 -4.21 8.81 38.40
CA PRO A 108 -4.64 7.43 38.65
C PRO A 108 -6.12 7.28 39.04
N LYS A 109 -6.83 8.37 39.37
CA LYS A 109 -8.21 8.32 39.89
C LYS A 109 -9.25 8.27 38.78
N TYR A 110 -8.91 8.72 37.58
CA TYR A 110 -9.84 8.84 36.46
C TYR A 110 -9.38 7.94 35.29
N PRO A 111 -9.69 6.63 35.34
CA PRO A 111 -9.34 5.71 34.27
C PRO A 111 -10.17 5.97 33.00
N PHE A 112 -9.52 5.87 31.85
CA PHE A 112 -10.18 5.85 30.55
C PHE A 112 -10.59 4.42 30.23
N VAL A 113 -11.84 4.23 29.79
CA VAL A 113 -12.39 2.90 29.49
C VAL A 113 -13.10 2.96 28.15
N VAL A 114 -12.70 2.08 27.22
CA VAL A 114 -13.34 1.94 25.92
C VAL A 114 -13.68 0.47 25.70
N THR A 115 -14.95 0.21 25.37
CA THR A 115 -15.43 -1.11 24.98
C THR A 115 -15.71 -1.14 23.47
N ARG A 116 -15.33 -2.25 22.83
CA ARG A 116 -15.65 -2.58 21.44
C ARG A 116 -16.23 -3.97 21.42
N ASP A 117 -17.48 -4.07 20.99
CA ASP A 117 -18.22 -5.31 20.91
C ASP A 117 -18.67 -5.60 19.47
N LYS A 118 -19.36 -6.73 19.30
CA LYS A 118 -19.91 -7.13 18.02
C LYS A 118 -20.90 -6.10 17.45
N ALA A 119 -21.73 -5.47 18.30
CA ALA A 119 -22.70 -4.48 17.86
C ALA A 119 -22.01 -3.23 17.29
N TRP A 120 -20.96 -2.76 17.96
CA TRP A 120 -20.11 -1.70 17.47
C TRP A 120 -19.47 -2.05 16.12
N ALA A 121 -18.91 -3.26 15.98
CA ALA A 121 -18.31 -3.69 14.72
C ALA A 121 -19.34 -3.79 13.58
N GLN A 122 -20.59 -4.15 13.88
CA GLN A 122 -21.68 -4.15 12.91
C GLN A 122 -22.06 -2.72 12.50
N GLN A 123 -22.21 -1.81 13.46
CA GLN A 123 -22.52 -0.41 13.20
C GLN A 123 -21.46 0.27 12.33
N MET A 124 -20.19 -0.11 12.51
CA MET A 124 -19.06 0.41 11.72
C MET A 124 -18.88 -0.29 10.37
N GLY A 125 -19.74 -1.25 10.00
CA GLY A 125 -19.59 -2.02 8.76
C GLY A 125 -18.36 -2.93 8.73
N LEU A 126 -17.74 -3.21 9.88
CA LEU A 126 -16.52 -4.01 9.97
C LEU A 126 -16.81 -5.50 10.09
N ALA A 127 -17.98 -5.87 10.62
CA ALA A 127 -18.36 -7.25 10.87
C ALA A 127 -18.41 -8.13 9.60
N VAL A 128 -18.56 -7.53 8.42
CA VAL A 128 -18.55 -8.26 7.14
C VAL A 128 -17.14 -8.59 6.65
N LYS A 129 -16.12 -7.87 7.12
CA LYS A 129 -14.72 -8.06 6.68
C LYS A 129 -14.19 -9.41 7.13
N GLU A 130 -13.41 -10.06 6.27
CA GLU A 130 -12.93 -11.44 6.47
C GLU A 130 -12.09 -11.59 7.76
N ASN A 131 -11.24 -10.60 8.08
CA ASN A 131 -10.45 -10.56 9.30
C ASN A 131 -11.32 -10.50 10.58
N TYR A 132 -12.41 -9.72 10.57
CA TYR A 132 -13.37 -9.68 11.68
C TYR A 132 -14.18 -10.98 11.79
N ARG A 133 -14.47 -11.66 10.67
CA ARG A 133 -15.14 -12.98 10.69
C ARG A 133 -14.24 -14.09 11.23
N LYS A 134 -12.96 -14.10 10.81
CA LYS A 134 -11.98 -15.12 11.21
C LYS A 134 -11.44 -14.92 12.62
N GLN A 135 -11.21 -13.66 13.03
CA GLN A 135 -10.53 -13.32 14.28
C GLN A 135 -11.22 -12.15 15.01
N PRO A 136 -12.52 -12.27 15.37
CA PRO A 136 -13.30 -11.15 15.89
C PRO A 136 -12.71 -10.54 17.16
N LEU A 137 -12.34 -11.36 18.14
CA LEU A 137 -11.78 -10.88 19.41
C LEU A 137 -10.43 -10.18 19.24
N THR A 138 -9.59 -10.65 18.32
CA THR A 138 -8.30 -10.01 18.03
C THR A 138 -8.51 -8.62 17.42
N MET A 139 -9.40 -8.52 16.43
CA MET A 139 -9.72 -7.25 15.79
C MET A 139 -10.33 -6.27 16.80
N LEU A 140 -11.31 -6.70 17.60
CA LEU A 140 -11.90 -5.87 18.65
C LEU A 140 -10.87 -5.44 19.71
N THR A 141 -9.90 -6.30 20.04
CA THR A 141 -8.80 -5.96 20.95
C THR A 141 -7.98 -4.81 20.40
N TRP A 142 -7.58 -4.87 19.14
CA TRP A 142 -6.80 -3.78 18.53
C TRP A 142 -7.59 -2.48 18.49
N ARG A 143 -8.89 -2.52 18.18
CA ARG A 143 -9.76 -1.33 18.17
C ARG A 143 -9.99 -0.73 19.54
N ALA A 144 -10.17 -1.56 20.57
CA ALA A 144 -10.32 -1.08 21.93
C ALA A 144 -9.02 -0.42 22.43
N ILE A 145 -7.86 -1.01 22.12
CA ILE A 145 -6.55 -0.48 22.49
C ILE A 145 -6.32 0.89 21.85
N THR A 146 -6.43 1.00 20.52
CA THR A 146 -6.09 2.25 19.84
C THR A 146 -7.08 3.36 20.15
N ALA A 147 -8.38 3.07 20.22
CA ALA A 147 -9.37 4.05 20.62
C ALA A 147 -9.11 4.58 22.04
N CYS A 148 -8.86 3.70 23.01
CA CYS A 148 -8.58 4.11 24.38
C CYS A 148 -7.27 4.90 24.48
N ALA A 149 -6.21 4.48 23.78
CA ALA A 149 -4.93 5.17 23.79
C ALA A 149 -5.00 6.59 23.18
N ARG A 150 -5.78 6.76 22.10
CA ARG A 150 -6.03 8.07 21.48
C ARG A 150 -6.69 9.05 22.45
N GLU A 151 -7.62 8.58 23.28
CA GLU A 151 -8.32 9.41 24.25
C GLU A 151 -7.49 9.66 25.51
N ALA A 152 -6.81 8.62 26.01
CA ALA A 152 -6.15 8.64 27.30
C ALA A 152 -4.78 9.34 27.29
N CYS A 153 -3.99 9.14 26.23
CA CYS A 153 -2.60 9.62 26.18
C CYS A 153 -2.13 9.87 24.74
N PRO A 154 -2.79 10.76 23.98
CA PRO A 154 -2.40 11.09 22.60
C PRO A 154 -0.94 11.60 22.50
N GLU A 155 -0.44 12.27 23.53
CA GLU A 155 0.93 12.76 23.64
C GLU A 155 1.98 11.64 23.61
N ALA A 156 1.63 10.44 24.08
CA ALA A 156 2.53 9.29 24.10
C ALA A 156 2.62 8.57 22.74
N LEU A 157 1.80 8.96 21.76
CA LEU A 157 1.66 8.25 20.48
C LEU A 157 2.48 8.85 19.34
N PHE A 158 3.18 9.98 19.56
CA PHE A 158 4.04 10.62 18.55
C PHE A 158 3.30 10.92 17.23
N GLY A 159 2.01 11.26 17.31
CA GLY A 159 1.15 11.50 16.14
C GLY A 159 0.61 10.23 15.47
N VAL A 160 0.98 9.04 15.94
CA VAL A 160 0.49 7.78 15.40
C VAL A 160 -0.74 7.28 16.14
N ALA A 161 -1.88 7.79 15.71
CA ALA A 161 -3.15 7.54 16.38
C ALA A 161 -3.88 6.29 15.85
N TYR A 162 -3.53 5.77 14.68
CA TYR A 162 -4.30 4.73 13.98
C TYR A 162 -3.42 3.56 13.56
N THR A 163 -4.02 2.36 13.52
CA THR A 163 -3.41 1.21 12.86
C THR A 163 -3.62 1.26 11.35
N PRO A 164 -2.83 0.50 10.58
CA PRO A 164 -3.05 0.34 9.14
C PRO A 164 -4.49 -0.03 8.78
N ASP A 165 -5.06 -1.00 9.51
CA ASP A 165 -6.42 -1.50 9.30
C ASP A 165 -7.48 -0.41 9.55
N GLU A 166 -7.30 0.45 10.57
CA GLU A 166 -8.23 1.56 10.78
C GLU A 166 -8.16 2.61 9.69
N MET A 167 -6.96 2.87 9.15
CA MET A 167 -6.81 3.85 8.07
C MET A 167 -7.53 3.39 6.81
N HIS A 168 -7.51 2.10 6.51
CA HIS A 168 -8.24 1.52 5.38
C HIS A 168 -9.75 1.49 5.58
N ASP A 169 -10.26 1.49 6.82
CA ASP A 169 -11.70 1.56 7.05
C ASP A 169 -12.32 2.89 6.62
N PHE A 170 -11.60 4.00 6.81
CA PHE A 170 -12.09 5.33 6.43
C PHE A 170 -12.33 5.45 4.92
N ASP A 171 -11.60 4.67 4.13
CA ASP A 171 -11.75 4.65 2.67
C ASP A 171 -12.99 3.86 2.22
N SER A 172 -13.60 3.08 3.12
CA SER A 172 -14.76 2.21 2.83
C SER A 172 -16.12 2.80 3.24
N VAL A 173 -16.17 4.05 3.73
CA VAL A 173 -17.44 4.71 4.11
C VAL A 173 -17.98 5.52 2.93
N SER A 174 -18.47 4.84 1.90
CA SER A 174 -19.21 5.46 0.79
C SER A 174 -20.40 4.60 0.36
N GLU A 175 -21.27 4.23 1.30
CA GLU A 175 -22.66 3.89 0.97
C GLU A 175 -23.58 4.59 1.99
N PRO A 176 -24.43 5.55 1.58
CA PRO A 176 -25.34 6.21 2.50
C PRO A 176 -26.51 5.30 2.87
N VAL A 177 -26.79 5.18 4.17
CA VAL A 177 -28.02 4.60 4.73
C VAL A 177 -29.17 5.59 4.48
N SER A 178 -30.07 5.26 3.56
CA SER A 178 -31.28 6.05 3.29
C SER A 178 -32.28 5.98 4.44
N VAL A 179 -32.60 7.14 5.03
CA VAL A 179 -33.81 7.36 5.85
C VAL A 179 -34.72 8.30 5.06
N ASP A 180 -35.96 7.85 4.86
CA ASP A 180 -37.00 8.45 4.01
C ASP A 180 -37.33 9.91 4.35
N GLY A 181 -37.45 10.79 3.33
CA GLY A 181 -37.90 12.18 3.51
C GLY A 181 -37.52 13.17 2.39
N SER A 182 -38.10 12.97 1.19
CA SER A 182 -38.29 13.92 0.06
C SER A 182 -37.50 15.26 0.01
N ALA A 183 -36.54 15.34 -0.92
CA ALA A 183 -36.38 16.46 -1.87
C ALA A 183 -35.39 16.06 -2.99
N THR A 184 -35.84 16.17 -4.23
CA THR A 184 -35.11 15.84 -5.47
C THR A 184 -34.11 16.94 -5.87
N VAL A 185 -32.86 16.59 -6.22
CA VAL A 185 -32.16 17.01 -7.47
C VAL A 185 -31.07 15.97 -7.80
N SER A 186 -30.94 15.70 -9.10
CA SER A 186 -30.27 14.63 -9.83
C SER A 186 -28.74 14.62 -9.85
N ASP A 187 -28.22 13.50 -10.39
CA ASP A 187 -26.86 13.22 -10.95
C ASP A 187 -25.88 12.59 -9.93
N VAL A 188 -25.29 11.41 -10.10
CA VAL A 188 -24.95 10.60 -11.28
C VAL A 188 -25.08 9.11 -10.91
N SER A 189 -25.68 8.31 -11.79
CA SER A 189 -25.75 6.85 -11.65
C SER A 189 -24.56 6.19 -12.34
N HIS A 190 -23.93 5.20 -11.72
CA HIS A 190 -23.69 3.90 -12.38
C HIS A 190 -23.77 2.76 -11.35
N PRO A 191 -24.37 1.61 -11.71
CA PRO A 191 -24.82 0.59 -10.77
C PRO A 191 -23.72 -0.42 -10.43
N GLN A 192 -23.75 -0.91 -9.20
CA GLN A 192 -23.09 -2.13 -8.73
C GLN A 192 -23.86 -3.40 -9.14
N GLN A 193 -23.13 -4.52 -9.01
CA GLN A 193 -23.49 -5.94 -8.86
C GLN A 193 -22.93 -6.77 -10.03
N GLU A 194 -22.20 -7.86 -9.84
CA GLU A 194 -22.07 -8.77 -8.69
C GLU A 194 -20.85 -9.70 -8.87
N ASP A 195 -20.50 -10.36 -7.76
CA ASP A 195 -19.85 -11.67 -7.60
C ASP A 195 -18.37 -11.81 -7.19
N GLU A 196 -18.24 -12.53 -6.07
CA GLU A 196 -17.05 -12.98 -5.35
C GLU A 196 -16.36 -14.14 -6.08
N GLN A 197 -15.06 -14.01 -6.40
CA GLN A 197 -14.09 -15.11 -6.30
C GLN A 197 -12.63 -14.62 -6.36
N LYS A 198 -11.78 -15.20 -5.50
CA LYS A 198 -10.35 -14.88 -5.25
C LYS A 198 -9.59 -14.45 -6.52
N PRO A 199 -8.84 -13.33 -6.54
CA PRO A 199 -7.98 -13.07 -7.67
C PRO A 199 -6.74 -13.98 -7.56
N GLN A 200 -6.75 -15.10 -8.29
CA GLN A 200 -5.57 -15.39 -9.10
C GLN A 200 -5.26 -14.10 -9.86
N ASP A 201 -4.03 -13.61 -9.83
CA ASP A 201 -3.64 -12.36 -10.46
C ASP A 201 -3.72 -12.51 -11.98
N TYR A 202 -4.94 -12.51 -12.54
CA TYR A 202 -5.24 -12.76 -13.95
C TYR A 202 -4.72 -11.63 -14.85
N LEU A 203 -4.31 -10.50 -14.27
CA LEU A 203 -3.62 -9.41 -14.94
C LEU A 203 -2.10 -9.55 -14.94
N SER A 204 -1.53 -10.59 -14.32
CA SER A 204 -0.06 -10.82 -14.27
C SER A 204 0.56 -10.81 -15.66
N GLN A 205 -0.02 -11.55 -16.60
CA GLN A 205 0.47 -11.65 -17.99
C GLN A 205 0.35 -10.32 -18.75
N VAL A 206 -0.73 -9.56 -18.52
CA VAL A 206 -0.90 -8.21 -19.08
C VAL A 206 0.18 -7.26 -18.55
N ARG A 207 0.51 -7.33 -17.25
CA ARG A 207 1.57 -6.50 -16.65
C ARG A 207 2.96 -6.86 -17.17
N GLU A 208 3.24 -8.16 -17.34
CA GLU A 208 4.51 -8.63 -17.90
C GLU A 208 4.71 -8.17 -19.35
N LEU A 209 3.63 -8.17 -20.16
CA LEU A 209 3.68 -7.75 -21.56
C LEU A 209 3.62 -6.24 -21.75
N PHE A 210 3.24 -5.48 -20.72
CA PHE A 210 2.97 -4.04 -20.84
C PHE A 210 4.17 -3.25 -21.37
N HIS A 211 5.36 -3.46 -20.80
CA HIS A 211 6.56 -2.76 -21.25
C HIS A 211 6.97 -3.13 -22.69
N ALA A 212 6.90 -4.43 -23.03
CA ALA A 212 7.21 -4.89 -24.38
C ALA A 212 6.20 -4.35 -25.42
N TYR A 213 4.93 -4.23 -25.04
CA TYR A 213 3.89 -3.63 -25.87
C TYR A 213 4.13 -2.14 -26.10
N GLN A 214 4.52 -1.38 -25.06
CA GLN A 214 4.89 0.03 -25.19
C GLN A 214 6.03 0.22 -26.20
N GLU A 215 7.06 -0.62 -26.12
CA GLU A 215 8.20 -0.61 -27.05
C GLU A 215 7.75 -0.95 -28.49
N ALA A 216 6.95 -2.01 -28.66
CA ALA A 216 6.42 -2.43 -29.95
C ALA A 216 5.50 -1.40 -30.62
N ARG A 217 4.84 -0.54 -29.83
CA ARG A 217 4.01 0.58 -30.31
C ARG A 217 4.80 1.87 -30.56
N GLY A 218 6.14 1.81 -30.55
CA GLY A 218 7.01 2.95 -30.83
C GLY A 218 7.43 3.72 -29.58
N GLY A 219 7.47 3.07 -28.41
CA GLY A 219 7.89 3.68 -27.15
C GLY A 219 6.84 4.59 -26.52
N ILE A 220 5.56 4.32 -26.73
CA ILE A 220 4.46 5.14 -26.21
C ILE A 220 4.45 5.17 -24.67
N GLY A 221 4.06 6.32 -24.11
CA GLY A 221 3.94 6.49 -22.67
C GLY A 221 2.84 5.60 -22.07
N ALA A 222 2.96 5.28 -20.77
CA ALA A 222 2.06 4.34 -20.08
C ALA A 222 0.58 4.78 -20.12
N ALA A 223 0.30 6.09 -20.08
CA ALA A 223 -1.06 6.62 -20.18
C ALA A 223 -1.68 6.39 -21.57
N GLN A 224 -0.89 6.53 -22.63
CA GLN A 224 -1.34 6.29 -24.00
C GLN A 224 -1.55 4.79 -24.25
N ALA A 225 -0.61 3.95 -23.79
CA ALA A 225 -0.74 2.49 -23.87
C ALA A 225 -1.99 2.01 -23.11
N ASN A 226 -2.23 2.50 -21.90
CA ASN A 226 -3.44 2.18 -21.14
C ASN A 226 -4.71 2.62 -21.87
N GLY A 227 -4.72 3.82 -22.47
CA GLY A 227 -5.85 4.30 -23.27
C GLY A 227 -6.16 3.39 -24.46
N GLU A 228 -5.16 3.03 -25.25
CA GLU A 228 -5.32 2.15 -26.41
C GLU A 228 -5.84 0.74 -26.02
N LEU A 229 -5.32 0.18 -24.92
CA LEU A 229 -5.73 -1.13 -24.42
C LEU A 229 -7.16 -1.10 -23.84
N CYS A 230 -7.52 -0.03 -23.12
CA CYS A 230 -8.88 0.19 -22.63
C CYS A 230 -9.88 0.35 -23.78
N ASP A 231 -9.52 1.15 -24.80
CA ASP A 231 -10.35 1.37 -26.00
C ASP A 231 -10.57 0.06 -26.78
N TYR A 232 -9.52 -0.76 -26.91
CA TYR A 232 -9.59 -2.07 -27.56
C TYR A 232 -10.58 -3.01 -26.84
N MET A 233 -10.49 -3.07 -25.51
CA MET A 233 -11.38 -3.91 -24.70
C MET A 233 -12.74 -3.26 -24.43
N ARG A 234 -12.96 -2.01 -24.87
CA ARG A 234 -14.15 -1.19 -24.60
C ARG A 234 -14.49 -1.09 -23.11
N VAL A 235 -13.45 -1.00 -22.28
CA VAL A 235 -13.55 -0.82 -20.82
C VAL A 235 -13.00 0.55 -20.44
N LYS A 236 -13.41 1.09 -19.29
CA LYS A 236 -12.90 2.39 -18.84
C LYS A 236 -11.54 2.25 -18.15
N SER A 237 -11.26 1.05 -17.63
CA SER A 237 -10.01 0.72 -16.94
C SER A 237 -9.67 -0.76 -17.16
N LEU A 238 -8.38 -1.07 -17.27
CA LEU A 238 -7.89 -2.46 -17.31
C LEU A 238 -8.23 -3.25 -16.04
N HIS A 239 -8.59 -2.57 -14.94
CA HIS A 239 -9.05 -3.19 -13.70
C HIS A 239 -10.51 -3.67 -13.78
N GLU A 240 -11.26 -3.27 -14.82
CA GLU A 240 -12.63 -3.72 -15.11
C GLU A 240 -12.65 -4.99 -15.98
N LEU A 241 -11.49 -5.51 -16.37
CA LEU A 241 -11.39 -6.71 -17.19
C LEU A 241 -11.77 -7.97 -16.39
N SER A 242 -12.61 -8.80 -17.00
CA SER A 242 -12.81 -10.18 -16.57
C SER A 242 -11.55 -11.02 -16.85
N GLU A 243 -11.48 -12.22 -16.27
CA GLU A 243 -10.39 -13.17 -16.51
C GLU A 243 -10.21 -13.49 -18.01
N ASP A 244 -11.32 -13.79 -18.71
CA ASP A 244 -11.32 -13.99 -20.17
C ASP A 244 -10.88 -12.73 -20.94
N GLY A 245 -11.27 -11.55 -20.44
CA GLY A 245 -10.88 -10.27 -21.02
C GLY A 245 -9.39 -9.99 -20.87
N ALA A 246 -8.81 -10.33 -19.72
CA ALA A 246 -7.38 -10.21 -19.47
C ALA A 246 -6.57 -11.18 -20.33
N ALA A 247 -7.03 -12.42 -20.50
CA ALA A 247 -6.40 -13.40 -21.40
C ALA A 247 -6.45 -12.96 -22.87
N THR A 248 -7.61 -12.48 -23.34
CA THR A 248 -7.79 -11.93 -24.70
C THR A 248 -6.87 -10.74 -24.94
N LEU A 249 -6.76 -9.86 -23.95
CA LEU A 249 -5.89 -8.70 -24.04
C LEU A 249 -4.40 -9.09 -24.06
N ALA A 250 -4.00 -10.05 -23.22
CA ALA A 250 -2.64 -10.56 -23.20
C ALA A 250 -2.26 -11.25 -24.52
N GLU A 251 -3.16 -12.02 -25.13
CA GLU A 251 -2.95 -12.62 -26.44
C GLU A 251 -2.75 -11.56 -27.54
N MET A 252 -3.58 -10.51 -27.55
CA MET A 252 -3.42 -9.39 -28.48
C MET A 252 -2.08 -8.66 -28.29
N MET A 253 -1.70 -8.38 -27.03
CA MET A 253 -0.42 -7.75 -26.72
C MET A 253 0.76 -8.62 -27.16
N GLN A 254 0.69 -9.92 -26.91
CA GLN A 254 1.71 -10.88 -27.33
C GLN A 254 1.84 -10.93 -28.86
N ASP A 255 0.73 -10.85 -29.59
CA ASP A 255 0.70 -10.82 -31.05
C ASP A 255 1.40 -9.58 -31.61
N VAL A 256 1.12 -8.40 -31.03
CA VAL A 256 1.76 -7.13 -31.40
C VAL A 256 3.27 -7.18 -31.12
N VAL A 257 3.65 -7.66 -29.93
CA VAL A 257 5.06 -7.81 -29.54
C VAL A 257 5.79 -8.80 -30.47
N THR A 258 5.13 -9.90 -30.84
CA THR A 258 5.72 -10.92 -31.71
C THR A 258 5.91 -10.40 -33.12
N ARG A 259 4.93 -9.69 -33.69
CA ARG A 259 5.06 -9.06 -35.02
C ARG A 259 6.19 -8.03 -35.06
N TYR A 260 6.31 -7.21 -34.02
CA TYR A 260 7.40 -6.25 -33.89
C TYR A 260 8.76 -6.94 -33.86
N LYS A 261 8.90 -8.01 -33.05
CA LYS A 261 10.15 -8.81 -32.99
C LYS A 261 10.47 -9.48 -34.32
N SER A 262 9.48 -10.00 -35.04
CA SER A 262 9.70 -10.61 -36.36
C SER A 262 10.15 -9.61 -37.42
N GLN A 263 9.65 -8.36 -37.37
CA GLN A 263 10.09 -7.28 -38.26
C GLN A 263 11.52 -6.78 -37.96
N MET A 264 12.01 -6.98 -36.74
CA MET A 264 13.40 -6.70 -36.37
C MET A 264 14.38 -7.80 -36.76
N VAL A 265 13.90 -8.98 -37.18
CA VAL A 265 14.73 -10.17 -37.47
C VAL A 265 14.95 -10.39 -38.97
N GLU A 266 14.36 -9.61 -39.89
CA GLU A 266 14.67 -9.71 -41.32
C GLU A 266 16.02 -9.04 -41.67
N PRO A 267 17.03 -9.78 -42.15
CA PRO A 267 18.33 -9.22 -42.54
C PRO A 267 18.25 -8.51 -43.90
N GLN A 268 19.00 -7.41 -44.01
CA GLN A 268 19.40 -6.79 -45.27
C GLN A 268 19.93 -7.83 -46.27
N GLN A 269 19.16 -8.15 -47.31
CA GLN A 269 19.68 -8.76 -48.54
C GLN A 269 18.71 -8.53 -49.70
N THR A 270 19.01 -7.52 -50.53
CA THR A 270 18.98 -7.52 -52.01
C THR A 270 19.03 -6.08 -52.50
N ALA A 271 20.25 -5.53 -52.61
CA ALA A 271 20.50 -4.44 -53.53
C ALA A 271 21.09 -5.08 -54.80
N GLU A 272 20.22 -5.40 -55.76
CA GLU A 272 20.66 -5.62 -57.14
C GLU A 272 20.29 -4.39 -57.98
N SER A 273 21.36 -3.91 -58.60
CA SER A 273 21.53 -2.73 -59.44
C SER A 273 20.68 -2.76 -60.71
N GLY A 274 19.95 -1.67 -60.95
CA GLY A 274 19.52 -1.26 -62.28
C GLY A 274 20.04 0.14 -62.58
N GLU A 275 21.17 0.22 -63.28
CA GLU A 275 21.62 1.41 -64.01
C GLU A 275 20.59 1.76 -65.10
N PRO A 276 20.44 3.03 -65.51
CA PRO A 276 21.35 3.52 -66.56
C PRO A 276 21.72 5.02 -66.50
N ASP A 277 22.97 5.27 -66.92
CA ASP A 277 23.42 6.16 -68.01
C ASP A 277 22.95 7.64 -68.06
N LEU A 278 23.93 8.57 -67.96
CA LEU A 278 24.39 9.43 -69.08
C LEU A 278 25.28 10.60 -68.58
N ALA A 279 26.54 10.60 -69.08
CA ALA A 279 27.33 11.71 -69.67
C ALA A 279 27.51 13.04 -68.89
N GLU A 280 28.63 13.76 -68.83
CA GLU A 280 29.91 13.84 -69.55
C GLU A 280 30.94 14.51 -68.61
N ALA A 281 32.24 14.28 -68.83
CA ALA A 281 33.25 15.30 -69.11
C ALA A 281 34.65 14.83 -68.65
N ASP A 282 35.50 14.61 -69.64
CA ASP A 282 36.95 14.45 -69.53
C ASP A 282 37.60 15.56 -68.68
N TYR A 283 38.67 15.22 -67.95
CA TYR A 283 40.01 15.82 -68.15
C TYR A 283 41.07 15.07 -67.33
N GLU A 284 42.16 14.73 -68.03
CA GLU A 284 43.41 14.16 -67.52
C GLU A 284 44.17 15.13 -66.60
N PHE A 285 44.65 14.63 -65.45
CA PHE A 285 46.04 14.57 -64.93
C PHE A 285 46.07 14.48 -63.40
#